data_AF-A0AAV1LM34-F1
#
_entry.id   AF-A0AAV1LM34-F1
#
_cell.length_a   1.000
_cell.length_b   1.000
_cell.length_c   1.000
_cell.angle_alpha   90.00
_cell.angle_beta   90.00
_cell.angle_gamma   90.00
#
_symmetry.space_group_name_H-M   'P 1'
#
loop_
_entity.id
_entity.type
_entity.pdbx_description
1 polymer ?
#
loop_
_entity_poly.entity_id
_entity_poly.type
_entity_poly.pdbx_seq_one_letter_code
_entity_poly.pdbx_strand_id
1 'polypeptide(L)'
;MTTEIRYRTQGESENIIIYMAVMQAMISRLSTPMSEKDQLEILLHNIRPCYTNVLANCTNVDSINRLKSICRNYEQVKARSDNFKEPIIAISSKTLAPEFAYQTANKNLPKNYSSDRSYANRLFANINKIFAMEKSKFCYRCRVDTHNMKECSAERVIFCFKCGIKDVRSTECPECNKTKIETNHKN
;
A
#
# COMPACT_ATOMS: atom_id res chain seq x y z
N MET A 1 28.14 23.69 -13.37
CA MET A 1 26.86 23.88 -12.65
C MET A 1 25.70 24.17 -13.62
N THR A 2 25.84 25.13 -14.55
CA THR A 2 24.80 25.39 -15.58
C THR A 2 24.53 24.21 -16.51
N THR A 3 25.57 23.49 -16.92
CA THR A 3 25.46 22.24 -17.69
C THR A 3 24.74 21.14 -16.92
N GLU A 4 25.09 20.96 -15.64
CA GLU A 4 24.47 19.96 -14.77
C GLU A 4 22.96 20.16 -14.60
N ILE A 5 22.51 21.41 -14.42
CA ILE A 5 21.07 21.74 -14.35
C ILE A 5 20.34 21.35 -15.63
N ARG A 6 20.95 21.57 -16.80
CA ARG A 6 20.34 21.24 -18.10
C ARG A 6 20.20 19.73 -18.32
N TYR A 7 21.11 18.92 -17.78
CA TYR A 7 21.08 17.46 -17.92
C TYR A 7 20.38 16.73 -16.77
N ARG A 8 19.97 17.44 -15.72
CA ARG A 8 19.28 16.83 -14.57
C ARG A 8 17.84 16.49 -14.91
N THR A 9 17.57 15.21 -15.15
CA THR A 9 16.22 14.65 -15.39
C THR A 9 15.60 14.12 -14.10
N GLN A 10 14.27 14.14 -13.98
CA GLN A 10 13.55 13.63 -12.81
C GLN A 10 13.68 12.10 -12.68
N GLY A 11 14.08 11.62 -11.49
CA GLY A 11 14.22 10.20 -11.17
C GLY A 11 12.89 9.51 -10.82
N GLU A 12 12.87 8.18 -10.82
CA GLU A 12 11.65 7.39 -10.57
C GLU A 12 11.10 7.56 -9.16
N SER A 13 11.97 7.64 -8.16
CA SER A 13 11.61 7.84 -6.75
C SER A 13 11.27 9.28 -6.39
N GLU A 14 11.44 10.21 -7.32
CA GLU A 14 11.20 11.64 -7.09
C GLU A 14 9.79 12.02 -7.53
N ASN A 15 8.95 12.43 -6.58
CA ASN A 15 7.72 13.13 -6.94
C ASN A 15 8.04 14.55 -7.45
N ILE A 16 7.06 15.19 -8.09
CA ILE A 16 7.27 16.50 -8.71
C ILE A 16 7.73 17.57 -7.72
N ILE A 17 7.25 17.51 -6.47
CA ILE A 17 7.57 18.50 -5.43
C ILE A 17 9.04 18.40 -5.03
N ILE A 18 9.52 17.17 -4.81
CA ILE A 18 10.91 16.89 -4.47
C ILE A 18 11.82 17.32 -5.63
N TYR A 19 11.50 16.89 -6.85
CA TYR A 19 12.29 17.23 -8.04
C TYR A 19 12.40 18.75 -8.23
N MET A 20 11.29 19.47 -8.18
CA MET A 20 11.30 20.93 -8.32
C MET A 20 12.08 21.63 -7.20
N ALA A 21 12.00 21.13 -5.95
CA ALA A 21 12.77 21.69 -4.84
C ALA A 21 14.28 21.51 -5.06
N VAL A 22 14.72 20.35 -5.53
CA VAL A 22 16.12 20.08 -5.89
C VAL A 22 16.57 21.01 -7.02
N MET A 23 15.79 21.11 -8.09
CA MET A 23 16.11 21.99 -9.22
C MET A 23 16.22 23.45 -8.79
N GLN A 24 15.28 23.94 -7.96
CA GLN A 24 15.34 25.32 -7.44
C GLN A 24 16.58 25.54 -6.57
N ALA A 25 16.98 24.55 -5.77
CA ALA A 25 18.20 24.62 -4.96
C ALA A 25 19.48 24.58 -5.79
N MET A 26 19.49 23.94 -6.96
CA MET A 26 20.61 24.01 -7.90
C MET A 26 20.67 25.37 -8.60
N ILE A 27 19.51 25.89 -9.02
CA ILE A 27 19.41 27.19 -9.70
C ILE A 27 19.81 28.34 -8.75
N SER A 28 19.45 28.27 -7.47
CA SER A 28 19.81 29.32 -6.49
C SER A 28 21.31 29.44 -6.21
N ARG A 29 22.10 28.42 -6.58
CA ARG A 29 23.57 28.42 -6.45
C ARG A 29 24.29 29.00 -7.66
N LEU A 30 23.56 29.35 -8.73
CA LEU A 30 24.14 29.99 -9.89
C LEU A 30 24.55 31.43 -9.55
N SER A 31 25.75 31.83 -9.99
CA SER A 31 26.23 33.21 -9.84
C SER A 31 25.34 34.21 -10.59
N THR A 32 24.71 33.76 -11.68
CA THR A 32 23.74 34.54 -12.46
C THR A 32 22.37 33.85 -12.39
N PRO A 33 21.33 34.54 -11.89
CA PRO A 33 20.00 33.97 -11.81
C PRO A 33 19.44 33.70 -13.21
N MET A 34 18.86 32.52 -13.39
CA MET A 34 18.19 32.12 -14.64
C MET A 34 16.80 32.75 -14.70
N SER A 35 16.34 33.14 -15.90
CA SER A 35 14.97 33.64 -16.06
C SER A 35 13.93 32.56 -15.77
N GLU A 36 12.74 32.91 -15.28
CA GLU A 36 11.69 31.92 -14.99
C GLU A 36 11.28 31.13 -16.25
N LYS A 37 11.27 31.78 -17.41
CA LYS A 37 10.96 31.15 -18.69
C LYS A 37 11.97 30.05 -19.05
N ASP A 38 13.27 30.33 -18.91
CA ASP A 38 14.32 29.35 -19.21
C ASP A 38 14.31 28.21 -18.19
N GLN A 39 14.04 28.52 -16.92
CA GLN A 39 13.86 27.51 -15.88
C GLN A 39 12.69 26.59 -16.22
N LEU A 40 11.56 27.16 -16.66
CA LEU A 40 10.37 26.41 -17.03
C LEU A 40 10.62 25.52 -18.25
N GLU A 41 11.31 25.99 -19.28
CA GLU A 41 11.69 25.17 -20.44
C GLU A 41 12.56 23.98 -20.03
N ILE A 42 13.57 24.21 -19.19
CA ILE A 42 14.43 23.12 -18.67
C ILE A 42 13.59 22.12 -17.88
N LEU A 43 12.71 22.60 -16.99
CA LEU A 43 11.85 21.73 -16.20
C LEU A 43 10.94 20.90 -17.09
N LEU A 44 10.25 21.50 -18.06
CA LEU A 44 9.34 20.80 -18.98
C LEU A 44 10.07 19.74 -19.82
N HIS A 45 11.33 19.97 -20.19
CA HIS A 45 12.13 19.00 -20.93
C HIS A 45 12.59 17.83 -20.05
N ASN A 46 12.86 18.09 -18.76
CA ASN A 46 13.53 17.14 -17.87
C ASN A 46 12.60 16.39 -16.90
N ILE A 47 11.34 16.79 -16.79
CA ILE A 47 10.32 16.02 -16.04
C ILE A 47 10.06 14.66 -16.69
N ARG A 48 9.53 13.72 -15.91
CA ARG A 48 9.23 12.38 -16.42
C ARG A 48 8.12 12.41 -17.50
N PRO A 49 8.21 11.54 -18.52
CA PRO A 49 7.18 11.45 -19.56
C PRO A 49 5.76 11.08 -19.07
N CYS A 50 5.60 10.59 -17.84
CA CYS A 50 4.27 10.23 -17.31
C CYS A 50 3.33 11.44 -17.20
N TYR A 51 3.87 12.67 -17.10
CA TYR A 51 3.05 13.89 -17.06
C TYR A 51 2.61 14.37 -18.45
N THR A 52 3.17 13.84 -19.55
CA THR A 52 2.94 14.34 -20.92
C THR A 52 1.46 14.43 -21.28
N ASN A 53 0.67 13.39 -20.97
CA ASN A 53 -0.76 13.38 -21.28
C ASN A 53 -1.54 14.48 -20.54
N VAL A 54 -1.20 14.75 -19.29
CA VAL A 54 -1.86 15.81 -18.53
C VAL A 54 -1.43 17.19 -19.01
N LEU A 55 -0.14 17.34 -19.36
CA LEU A 55 0.40 18.60 -19.84
C LEU A 55 -0.11 18.96 -21.24
N ALA A 56 -0.24 17.99 -22.15
CA ALA A 56 -0.80 18.18 -23.48
C ALA A 56 -2.28 18.63 -23.46
N ASN A 57 -3.03 18.23 -22.42
CA ASN A 57 -4.42 18.63 -22.24
C ASN A 57 -4.58 19.98 -21.52
N CYS A 58 -3.48 20.62 -21.10
CA CYS A 58 -3.52 21.95 -20.50
C CYS A 58 -3.37 23.02 -21.58
N THR A 59 -4.20 24.06 -21.52
CA THR A 59 -4.23 25.13 -22.54
C THR A 59 -2.94 25.91 -22.64
N ASN A 60 -2.23 26.14 -21.52
CA ASN A 60 -0.85 26.64 -21.47
C ASN A 60 -0.23 26.40 -20.08
N VAL A 61 1.08 26.19 -20.05
CA VAL A 61 1.90 26.14 -18.83
C VAL A 61 2.91 27.27 -18.90
N ASP A 62 2.62 28.38 -18.25
CA ASP A 62 3.33 29.66 -18.34
C ASP A 62 4.20 30.00 -17.12
N SER A 63 4.03 29.24 -16.04
CA SER A 63 4.73 29.47 -14.78
C SER A 63 5.11 28.15 -14.11
N ILE A 64 6.18 28.20 -13.31
CA ILE A 64 6.65 27.03 -12.54
C ILE A 64 5.58 26.59 -11.54
N ASN A 65 4.85 27.55 -10.94
CA ASN A 65 3.74 27.26 -10.03
C ASN A 65 2.57 26.55 -10.71
N ARG A 66 2.24 26.94 -11.95
CA ARG A 66 1.21 26.26 -12.75
C ARG A 66 1.62 24.83 -13.06
N LEU A 67 2.84 24.62 -13.54
CA LEU A 67 3.40 23.28 -13.79
C LEU A 67 3.32 22.41 -12.53
N LYS A 68 3.80 22.93 -11.40
CA LYS A 68 3.79 22.25 -10.09
C LYS A 68 2.38 21.80 -9.69
N SER A 69 1.40 22.68 -9.87
CA SER A 69 0.02 22.41 -9.49
C SER A 69 -0.61 21.31 -10.34
N ILE A 70 -0.37 21.35 -11.66
CA ILE A 70 -0.86 20.35 -12.62
C ILE A 70 -0.27 18.97 -12.32
N CYS A 71 1.05 18.87 -12.21
CA CYS A 71 1.73 17.60 -11.96
C CYS A 71 1.38 17.02 -10.58
N ARG A 72 1.23 17.86 -9.54
CA ARG A 72 0.78 17.41 -8.22
C ARG A 72 -0.64 16.86 -8.26
N ASN A 73 -1.53 17.49 -9.02
CA ASN A 73 -2.88 16.99 -9.20
C ASN A 73 -2.89 15.63 -9.91
N TYR A 74 -2.07 15.48 -10.96
CA TYR A 74 -1.89 14.19 -11.63
C TYR A 74 -1.45 13.09 -10.66
N GLU A 75 -0.45 13.33 -9.82
CA GLU A 75 0.01 12.34 -8.82
C GLU A 75 -1.09 11.95 -7.84
N GLN A 76 -1.91 12.91 -7.40
CA GLN A 76 -3.04 12.64 -6.52
C GLN A 76 -4.11 11.77 -7.20
N VAL A 77 -4.46 12.09 -8.46
CA VAL A 77 -5.42 11.31 -9.24
C VAL A 77 -4.87 9.91 -9.49
N LYS A 78 -3.60 9.80 -9.86
CA LYS A 78 -2.91 8.52 -10.07
C LYS A 78 -2.94 7.66 -8.81
N ALA A 79 -2.60 8.23 -7.66
CA ALA A 79 -2.67 7.53 -6.38
C ALA A 79 -4.10 7.08 -6.03
N ARG A 80 -5.12 7.88 -6.32
CA ARG A 80 -6.52 7.47 -6.11
C ARG A 80 -6.90 6.30 -7.00
N SER A 81 -6.52 6.34 -8.27
CA SER A 81 -6.76 5.25 -9.23
C SER A 81 -6.03 3.98 -8.82
N ASP A 82 -4.78 4.07 -8.39
CA ASP A 82 -3.98 2.90 -7.98
C ASP A 82 -4.52 2.25 -6.69
N ASN A 83 -5.16 3.05 -5.82
CA ASN A 83 -5.82 2.57 -4.60
C ASN A 83 -7.30 2.25 -4.78
N PHE A 84 -7.84 2.42 -5.99
CA PHE A 84 -9.25 2.14 -6.25
C PHE A 84 -9.51 0.65 -6.08
N LYS A 85 -10.52 0.32 -5.28
CA LYS A 85 -10.99 -1.05 -5.10
C LYS A 85 -12.42 -1.10 -5.59
N GLU A 86 -12.64 -1.97 -6.55
CA GLU A 86 -14.00 -2.28 -6.98
C GLU A 86 -14.81 -2.78 -5.77
N PRO A 87 -16.09 -2.38 -5.67
CA PRO A 87 -16.92 -2.85 -4.57
C PRO A 87 -16.98 -4.38 -4.57
N ILE A 88 -16.91 -4.99 -3.39
CA ILE A 88 -17.05 -6.44 -3.26
C ILE A 88 -18.53 -6.74 -3.45
N ILE A 89 -18.81 -7.33 -4.60
CA ILE A 89 -20.12 -7.66 -5.13
C ILE A 89 -20.89 -8.45 -4.08
N ALA A 90 -22.06 -7.92 -3.67
CA ALA A 90 -22.90 -8.42 -2.61
C ALA A 90 -24.48 -8.19 -2.70
N ILE A 91 -25.36 -9.11 -3.14
CA ILE A 91 -26.67 -9.09 -3.85
C ILE A 91 -27.22 -7.73 -4.26
N SER A 92 -27.12 -7.50 -5.57
CA SER A 92 -27.86 -6.55 -6.35
C SER A 92 -29.34 -6.67 -6.11
N SER A 93 -30.00 -5.59 -5.73
CA SER A 93 -31.46 -5.62 -5.76
C SER A 93 -32.13 -4.28 -6.10
N LYS A 94 -31.38 -3.20 -6.36
CA LYS A 94 -31.96 -1.92 -6.82
C LYS A 94 -31.14 -1.23 -7.91
N THR A 95 -30.47 -1.99 -8.75
CA THR A 95 -30.21 -1.52 -10.12
C THR A 95 -31.53 -1.49 -10.88
N LEU A 96 -31.66 -0.62 -11.88
CA LEU A 96 -32.78 -0.67 -12.85
C LEU A 96 -32.97 -2.07 -13.46
N ALA A 97 -31.90 -2.86 -13.38
CA ALA A 97 -31.81 -4.28 -13.60
C ALA A 97 -31.20 -4.95 -12.36
N PRO A 98 -32.01 -5.35 -11.36
CA PRO A 98 -31.58 -6.05 -10.14
C PRO A 98 -30.73 -7.30 -10.39
N GLU A 99 -30.75 -7.84 -11.59
CA GLU A 99 -29.87 -8.88 -12.10
C GLU A 99 -28.40 -8.44 -12.29
N PHE A 100 -28.11 -7.13 -12.46
CA PHE A 100 -26.79 -6.64 -12.91
C PHE A 100 -25.90 -5.98 -11.84
N ALA A 101 -26.33 -5.84 -10.59
CA ALA A 101 -25.42 -5.29 -9.59
C ALA A 101 -24.61 -6.37 -8.86
N TYR A 102 -24.01 -5.88 -7.79
CA TYR A 102 -23.04 -6.51 -6.95
C TYR A 102 -23.69 -7.64 -6.06
N GLN A 103 -23.43 -8.98 -6.19
CA GLN A 103 -23.89 -10.26 -5.51
C GLN A 103 -23.14 -10.95 -4.31
N THR A 104 -23.79 -11.30 -3.16
CA THR A 104 -23.25 -11.38 -1.76
C THR A 104 -22.91 -12.81 -1.53
N ALA A 105 -21.68 -13.03 -1.08
CA ALA A 105 -21.44 -14.12 -0.16
C ALA A 105 -22.30 -13.87 1.11
N ASN A 106 -23.55 -14.35 1.09
CA ASN A 106 -24.43 -14.40 2.26
C ASN A 106 -23.76 -15.25 3.34
N LYS A 107 -23.21 -14.60 4.37
CA LYS A 107 -23.04 -15.21 5.69
C LYS A 107 -24.36 -15.01 6.43
N ASN A 108 -25.22 -16.03 6.39
CA ASN A 108 -26.36 -16.16 7.29
C ASN A 108 -25.89 -15.95 8.74
N LEU A 109 -26.43 -14.96 9.46
CA LEU A 109 -26.57 -14.92 10.94
C LEU A 109 -27.36 -13.65 11.36
N PRO A 110 -28.13 -13.65 12.47
CA PRO A 110 -28.95 -14.73 13.02
C PRO A 110 -30.30 -14.28 13.65
N LYS A 111 -31.23 -15.22 13.88
CA LYS A 111 -32.35 -15.03 14.83
C LYS A 111 -32.10 -15.82 16.12
N ASN A 112 -31.88 -15.06 17.20
CA ASN A 112 -32.16 -15.34 18.62
C ASN A 112 -31.71 -16.68 19.23
N TYR A 113 -30.73 -16.65 20.15
CA TYR A 113 -30.85 -17.11 21.55
C TYR A 113 -29.52 -16.86 22.30
N SER A 114 -29.64 -16.57 23.60
CA SER A 114 -28.58 -16.24 24.55
C SER A 114 -27.51 -17.32 24.76
N SER A 115 -26.40 -16.88 25.34
CA SER A 115 -25.24 -17.61 25.90
C SER A 115 -24.16 -18.03 24.89
N ASP A 116 -23.11 -17.22 24.76
CA ASP A 116 -21.81 -17.51 25.37
C ASP A 116 -20.78 -16.40 25.04
N ARG A 117 -20.05 -15.94 26.04
CA ARG A 117 -19.24 -14.71 26.09
C ARG A 117 -17.89 -14.84 25.38
N SER A 118 -17.80 -15.66 24.33
CA SER A 118 -16.52 -16.08 23.72
C SER A 118 -16.26 -15.52 22.30
N TYR A 119 -17.22 -14.81 21.69
CA TYR A 119 -17.06 -14.28 20.33
C TYR A 119 -16.57 -12.82 20.25
N ALA A 120 -16.84 -12.00 21.29
CA ALA A 120 -16.40 -10.60 21.32
C ALA A 120 -14.86 -10.46 21.32
N ASN A 121 -14.13 -11.46 21.82
CA ASN A 121 -12.67 -11.48 21.78
C ASN A 121 -12.07 -11.73 20.38
N ARG A 122 -12.87 -12.13 19.38
CA ARG A 122 -12.39 -12.31 17.99
C ARG A 122 -12.41 -11.04 17.14
N LEU A 123 -13.23 -10.05 17.51
CA LEU A 123 -13.27 -8.76 16.80
C LEU A 123 -12.11 -7.84 17.19
N PHE A 124 -11.64 -7.90 18.44
CA PHE A 124 -10.43 -7.18 18.87
C PHE A 124 -9.11 -7.88 18.46
N ALA A 125 -9.15 -9.17 18.09
CA ALA A 125 -7.97 -9.86 17.53
C ALA A 125 -7.65 -9.46 16.08
N ASN A 126 -8.57 -8.80 15.37
CA ASN A 126 -8.37 -8.38 13.97
C ASN A 126 -7.75 -6.98 13.82
N ILE A 127 -7.74 -6.16 14.86
CA ILE A 127 -7.02 -4.86 14.84
C ILE A 127 -5.50 -5.10 14.98
N ASN A 128 -5.09 -6.16 15.67
CA ASN A 128 -3.68 -6.58 15.77
C ASN A 128 -3.14 -7.26 14.49
N LYS A 129 -3.94 -7.38 13.42
CA LYS A 129 -3.50 -7.92 12.13
C LYS A 129 -2.77 -6.90 11.24
N ILE A 130 -2.57 -5.67 11.74
CA ILE A 130 -1.74 -4.64 11.11
C ILE A 130 -0.23 -4.95 11.25
N PHE A 131 0.16 -5.96 12.04
CA PHE A 131 1.53 -6.50 12.08
C PHE A 131 1.64 -7.95 11.57
N ALA A 132 0.73 -8.41 10.69
CA ALA A 132 0.96 -9.65 9.96
C ALA A 132 1.95 -9.37 8.82
N MET A 133 3.23 -9.70 9.07
CA MET A 133 4.33 -9.68 8.10
C MET A 133 3.85 -10.13 6.72
N GLU A 134 4.25 -9.35 5.71
CA GLU A 134 4.22 -9.66 4.28
C GLU A 134 4.25 -11.18 4.06
N LYS A 135 3.19 -11.74 3.44
CA LYS A 135 3.05 -13.20 3.21
C LYS A 135 4.33 -13.73 2.59
N SER A 136 5.19 -14.29 3.42
CA SER A 136 6.50 -14.73 3.01
C SER A 136 6.34 -15.86 2.01
N LYS A 137 7.06 -15.78 0.89
CA LYS A 137 7.04 -16.74 -0.23
C LYS A 137 7.54 -18.15 0.13
N PHE A 138 7.80 -18.45 1.41
CA PHE A 138 8.32 -19.74 1.88
C PHE A 138 7.26 -20.64 2.53
N CYS A 139 7.44 -21.95 2.36
CA CYS A 139 6.69 -22.99 3.04
C CYS A 139 7.00 -22.98 4.54
N TYR A 140 5.98 -22.84 5.39
CA TYR A 140 6.16 -22.80 6.85
C TYR A 140 6.67 -24.11 7.46
N ARG A 141 6.57 -25.23 6.74
CA ARG A 141 7.01 -26.54 7.23
C ARG A 141 8.52 -26.78 7.03
N CYS A 142 9.03 -26.47 5.84
CA CYS A 142 10.43 -26.73 5.47
C CYS A 142 11.27 -25.46 5.24
N ARG A 143 10.66 -24.28 5.31
CA ARG A 143 11.26 -22.95 5.06
C ARG A 143 11.87 -22.77 3.66
N VAL A 144 11.43 -23.56 2.68
CA VAL A 144 11.81 -23.42 1.27
C VAL A 144 10.74 -22.63 0.52
N ASP A 145 11.13 -21.78 -0.42
CA ASP A 145 10.27 -20.89 -1.22
C ASP A 145 9.77 -21.49 -2.55
N THR A 146 10.12 -22.74 -2.84
CA THR A 146 9.75 -23.43 -4.08
C THR A 146 8.33 -23.98 -4.09
N HIS A 147 7.67 -24.06 -2.94
CA HIS A 147 6.34 -24.65 -2.80
C HIS A 147 5.57 -24.07 -1.62
N ASN A 148 4.26 -24.30 -1.60
CA ASN A 148 3.43 -23.93 -0.45
C ASN A 148 3.26 -25.11 0.54
N MET A 149 2.70 -24.84 1.72
CA MET A 149 2.54 -25.85 2.77
C MET A 149 1.67 -27.06 2.37
N LYS A 150 0.74 -26.88 1.41
CA LYS A 150 -0.14 -27.97 0.94
C LYS A 150 0.61 -28.96 0.05
N GLU A 151 1.64 -28.49 -0.65
CA GLU A 151 2.48 -29.25 -1.57
C GLU A 151 3.77 -29.77 -0.91
N CYS A 152 3.93 -29.56 0.39
CA CYS A 152 5.15 -29.94 1.11
C CYS A 152 5.17 -31.45 1.42
N SER A 153 6.12 -32.17 0.83
CA SER A 153 6.36 -33.60 1.06
C SER A 153 7.07 -33.91 2.40
N ALA A 154 7.48 -32.89 3.16
CA ALA A 154 8.10 -33.09 4.47
C ALA A 154 7.08 -33.61 5.51
N GLU A 155 7.59 -34.40 6.47
CA GLU A 155 6.78 -35.03 7.51
C GLU A 155 5.85 -34.05 8.22
N ARG A 156 4.62 -34.50 8.53
CA ARG A 156 3.58 -33.70 9.16
C ARG A 156 3.89 -33.47 10.63
N VAL A 157 4.75 -32.50 10.89
CA VAL A 157 4.99 -31.98 12.25
C VAL A 157 3.98 -30.89 12.59
N ILE A 158 3.54 -30.89 13.86
CA ILE A 158 2.77 -29.78 14.43
C ILE A 158 3.74 -28.60 14.59
N PHE A 159 3.31 -27.37 14.30
CA PHE A 159 4.14 -26.20 14.56
C PHE A 159 3.28 -24.95 14.79
N CYS A 160 3.87 -23.94 15.42
CA CYS A 160 3.18 -22.70 15.71
C CYS A 160 3.02 -21.88 14.43
N PHE A 161 1.79 -21.56 14.02
CA PHE A 161 1.53 -20.75 12.83
C PHE A 161 1.91 -19.26 12.98
N LYS A 162 2.31 -18.82 14.17
CA LYS A 162 2.75 -17.44 14.44
C LYS A 162 4.28 -17.28 14.34
N CYS A 163 5.06 -18.17 14.97
CA CYS A 163 6.54 -18.08 14.97
C CYS A 163 7.24 -19.25 14.25
N GLY A 164 6.55 -20.38 14.06
CA GLY A 164 7.06 -21.57 13.38
C GLY A 164 7.95 -22.50 14.22
N ILE A 165 7.83 -22.46 15.55
CA ILE A 165 8.43 -23.48 16.45
C ILE A 165 7.72 -24.82 16.22
N LYS A 166 8.49 -25.91 16.14
CA LYS A 166 8.00 -27.27 15.94
C LYS A 166 7.42 -27.87 17.23
N ASP A 167 6.53 -28.84 17.07
CA ASP A 167 5.83 -29.62 18.09
C ASP A 167 4.96 -28.82 19.08
N VAL A 168 4.62 -27.59 18.74
CA VAL A 168 3.73 -26.75 19.55
C VAL A 168 2.62 -26.15 18.70
N ARG A 169 1.38 -26.18 19.18
CA ARG A 169 0.26 -25.47 18.54
C ARG A 169 0.34 -23.98 18.86
N SER A 170 -0.21 -23.12 18.00
CA SER A 170 -0.24 -21.66 18.27
C SER A 170 -0.92 -21.28 19.60
N THR A 171 -1.77 -22.15 20.14
CA THR A 171 -2.45 -22.00 21.44
C THR A 171 -1.54 -22.33 22.64
N GLU A 172 -0.52 -23.15 22.42
CA GLU A 172 0.40 -23.66 23.45
C GLU A 172 1.83 -23.11 23.25
N CYS A 173 2.03 -22.24 22.26
CA CYS A 173 3.34 -21.72 21.92
C CYS A 173 3.88 -20.83 23.06
N PRO A 174 5.01 -21.20 23.71
CA PRO A 174 5.57 -20.46 24.81
C PRO A 174 6.07 -19.07 24.38
N GLU A 175 6.48 -18.90 23.13
CA GLU A 175 6.92 -17.61 22.58
C GLU A 175 5.76 -16.66 22.24
N CYS A 176 4.64 -17.19 21.73
CA CYS A 176 3.56 -16.34 21.23
C CYS A 176 2.47 -16.04 22.27
N ASN A 177 2.44 -16.77 23.38
CA ASN A 177 1.44 -16.61 24.44
C ASN A 177 2.07 -16.26 25.81
N LYS A 178 3.29 -15.68 25.83
CA LYS A 178 4.00 -15.26 27.05
C LYS A 178 3.12 -14.48 28.05
N THR A 179 2.21 -13.64 27.56
CA THR A 179 1.31 -12.81 28.38
C THR A 179 0.12 -13.53 29.02
N LYS A 180 -0.14 -14.82 28.72
CA LYS A 180 -1.21 -15.60 29.38
C LYS A 180 -0.76 -16.37 30.61
N ILE A 181 0.54 -16.46 30.87
CA ILE A 181 1.08 -17.32 31.94
C ILE A 181 1.26 -16.53 33.24
N GLU A 182 1.45 -15.21 33.19
CA GLU A 182 1.76 -14.41 34.38
C GLU A 182 0.53 -14.02 35.24
N THR A 183 -0.70 -14.20 34.76
CA THR A 183 -1.91 -13.80 35.52
C THR A 183 -2.55 -14.91 36.36
N ASN A 184 -1.99 -16.13 36.40
CA ASN A 184 -2.53 -17.24 37.20
C ASN A 184 -1.72 -17.59 38.47
N HIS A 185 -0.80 -16.73 38.91
CA HIS A 185 -0.02 -16.93 40.14
C HIS A 185 -0.11 -15.77 41.14
N LYS A 186 -1.28 -15.11 41.25
CA LYS A 186 -1.62 -14.29 42.41
C LYS A 186 -3.11 -14.43 42.74
N ASN A 187 -3.44 -15.45 43.49
CA ASN A 187 -4.49 -15.48 44.51
C ASN A 187 -4.09 -16.50 45.57
#